data_AF-A0A538D6B1-F1
#
_entry.id   AF-A0A538D6B1-F1
#
_cell.length_a   1.000
_cell.length_b   1.000
_cell.length_c   1.000
_cell.angle_alpha   90.00
_cell.angle_beta   90.00
_cell.angle_gamma   90.00
#
_symmetry.space_group_name_H-M   'P 1'
#
loop_
_entity.id
_entity.type
_entity.pdbx_description
1 polymer ?
#
loop_
_entity_poly.entity_id
_entity_poly.type
_entity_poly.pdbx_seq_one_letter_code
_entity_poly.pdbx_strand_id
1 'polypeptide(L)'
;MATREAACHCGQLRLEVEDDPFSVAICNCLACQRRTGSAFGMQAGYKAGQVRVDGRFNDYSRISDEADRKEHVFHFCPECGSQVFYTEPDDPDLIVVSVGSFADPSFPPPTESGYDSRRHPWVELPESIQRSAPELWDSVRPLYEAGKYAEAAERGRELLEARADQAYLFYNVACCESLAGQTAEAVEHLRRSIEMWDGCRNMARGDSDFDSIRGETAFEELMAARRARTEIVSVRELEPGLWHWQAPHPDWRSGEPWEKEVSSYAIDDGERLLLFDPLGLPGEIEELAASREAAIVLTAPWHERDTQSLVEQLGVPVYTPPPDTGEDLMRKFDVPAEQAEGFVSPDLMWLLEGGAGESHQFLAGDRLPFGVEAFPGWTHNDVVLWVESRRAVIAGDTLADFGRGIAINTRWLRGGVTREQVADGLRPLLELPVDRVLASHGGPFDRAALERALA
;
A
#
# COMPACT_ATOMS: atom_id res chain seq x y z
N MET A 1 10.88 -23.96 17.09
CA MET A 1 10.62 -23.75 15.66
C MET A 1 10.01 -25.05 15.15
N ALA A 2 8.78 -25.00 14.68
CA ALA A 2 8.16 -26.16 14.06
C ALA A 2 8.74 -26.31 12.65
N THR A 3 9.10 -27.52 12.25
CA THR A 3 9.53 -27.82 10.88
C THR A 3 8.48 -28.72 10.25
N ARG A 4 8.02 -28.38 9.05
CA ARG A 4 7.00 -29.11 8.29
C ARG A 4 7.57 -29.52 6.93
N GLU A 5 7.18 -30.69 6.44
CA GLU A 5 7.54 -31.16 5.10
C GLU A 5 6.29 -31.13 4.22
N ALA A 6 6.38 -30.49 3.06
CA ALA A 6 5.41 -30.63 1.98
C ALA A 6 6.06 -31.41 0.83
N ALA A 7 5.28 -32.24 0.15
CA ALA A 7 5.78 -33.03 -0.97
C ALA A 7 4.74 -33.21 -2.08
N CYS A 8 5.22 -33.44 -3.29
CA CYS A 8 4.39 -33.97 -4.36
C CYS A 8 3.99 -35.43 -4.07
N HIS A 9 3.01 -35.96 -4.81
CA HIS A 9 2.50 -37.31 -4.58
C HIS A 9 3.58 -38.41 -4.67
N CYS A 10 4.57 -38.27 -5.55
CA CYS A 10 5.67 -39.24 -5.67
C CYS A 10 6.87 -38.97 -4.75
N GLY A 11 6.85 -37.86 -3.99
CA GLY A 11 7.92 -37.46 -3.09
C GLY A 11 9.22 -37.01 -3.77
N GLN A 12 9.21 -36.77 -5.09
CA GLN A 12 10.39 -36.27 -5.81
C GLN A 12 10.63 -34.78 -5.59
N LEU A 13 9.57 -33.99 -5.52
CA LEU A 13 9.59 -32.56 -5.22
C LEU A 13 9.14 -32.39 -3.77
N ARG A 14 10.01 -31.81 -2.95
CA ARG A 14 9.82 -31.63 -1.50
C ARG A 14 10.17 -30.21 -1.08
N LEU A 15 9.47 -29.71 -0.08
CA LEU A 15 9.73 -28.46 0.59
C LEU A 15 9.90 -28.75 2.08
N GLU A 16 11.03 -28.35 2.64
CA GLU A 16 11.19 -28.22 4.08
C GLU A 16 10.84 -26.78 4.46
N VAL A 17 9.95 -26.62 5.42
CA VAL A 17 9.42 -25.33 5.84
C VAL A 17 9.67 -25.12 7.32
N GLU A 18 10.25 -23.98 7.66
CA GLU A 18 10.53 -23.55 9.03
C GLU A 18 9.56 -22.45 9.48
N ASP A 19 9.17 -22.53 10.76
CA ASP A 19 8.21 -21.64 11.41
C ASP A 19 6.79 -21.69 10.83
N ASP A 20 5.90 -20.90 11.40
CA ASP A 20 4.49 -20.87 11.00
C ASP A 20 4.29 -19.99 9.75
N PRO A 21 3.30 -20.30 8.90
CA PRO A 21 2.93 -19.44 7.78
C PRO A 21 2.42 -18.09 8.29
N PHE A 22 2.73 -17.01 7.57
CA PHE A 22 2.20 -15.68 7.91
C PHE A 22 0.75 -15.51 7.45
N SER A 23 0.26 -16.36 6.53
CA SER A 23 -1.14 -16.41 6.10
C SER A 23 -1.53 -17.83 5.68
N VAL A 24 -2.77 -18.23 5.98
CA VAL A 24 -3.39 -19.46 5.49
C VAL A 24 -4.74 -19.09 4.88
N ALA A 25 -4.85 -19.21 3.56
CA ALA A 25 -6.01 -18.76 2.81
C ALA A 25 -6.67 -19.90 2.04
N ILE A 26 -7.99 -19.80 1.88
CA ILE A 26 -8.72 -20.56 0.85
C ILE A 26 -9.15 -19.62 -0.28
N CYS A 27 -9.02 -20.10 -1.51
CA CYS A 27 -9.51 -19.40 -2.68
C CYS A 27 -10.54 -20.28 -3.40
N ASN A 28 -11.76 -19.75 -3.51
CA ASN A 28 -12.90 -20.41 -4.15
C ASN A 28 -13.01 -20.08 -5.65
N CYS A 29 -12.03 -19.39 -6.24
CA CYS A 29 -12.09 -19.04 -7.65
C CYS A 29 -12.03 -20.27 -8.55
N LEU A 30 -12.64 -20.19 -9.75
CA LEU A 30 -12.72 -21.32 -10.68
C LEU A 30 -11.33 -21.80 -11.13
N ALA A 31 -10.32 -20.94 -11.13
CA ALA A 31 -8.96 -21.34 -11.48
C ALA A 31 -8.30 -22.17 -10.36
N CYS A 32 -8.49 -21.80 -9.09
CA CYS A 32 -8.02 -22.58 -7.95
C CYS A 32 -8.72 -23.94 -7.85
N GLN A 33 -10.02 -23.99 -8.13
CA GLN A 33 -10.77 -25.24 -8.25
C GLN A 33 -10.20 -26.13 -9.36
N ARG A 34 -10.01 -25.59 -10.58
CA ARG A 34 -9.45 -26.34 -11.71
C ARG A 34 -8.00 -26.79 -11.47
N ARG A 35 -7.17 -25.95 -10.86
CA ARG A 35 -5.76 -26.25 -10.58
C ARG A 35 -5.62 -27.40 -9.59
N THR A 36 -6.43 -27.42 -8.55
CA THR A 36 -6.32 -28.41 -7.46
C THR A 36 -7.19 -29.64 -7.69
N GLY A 37 -8.22 -29.55 -8.54
CA GLY A 37 -9.26 -30.56 -8.66
C GLY A 37 -10.17 -30.66 -7.41
N SER A 38 -10.03 -29.74 -6.45
CA SER A 38 -10.81 -29.66 -5.21
C SER A 38 -11.89 -28.57 -5.31
N ALA A 39 -12.77 -28.52 -4.31
CA ALA A 39 -13.82 -27.49 -4.19
C ALA A 39 -13.25 -26.07 -3.98
N PHE A 40 -12.00 -25.97 -3.55
CA PHE A 40 -11.24 -24.73 -3.34
C PHE A 40 -9.74 -25.04 -3.35
N GLY A 41 -8.91 -24.02 -3.57
CA GLY A 41 -7.48 -24.12 -3.30
C GLY A 41 -7.18 -23.64 -1.88
N MET A 42 -6.51 -24.44 -1.06
CA MET A 42 -6.02 -24.03 0.26
C MET A 42 -4.50 -23.87 0.21
N GLN A 43 -4.01 -22.72 0.67
CA GLN A 43 -2.66 -22.25 0.43
C GLN A 43 -2.10 -21.58 1.69
N ALA A 44 -0.79 -21.71 1.91
CA ALA A 44 -0.09 -21.13 3.03
C ALA A 44 1.11 -20.31 2.53
N GLY A 45 1.17 -19.05 2.96
CA GLY A 45 2.22 -18.10 2.60
C GLY A 45 3.42 -18.16 3.54
N TYR A 46 4.61 -18.22 2.97
CA TYR A 46 5.90 -18.23 3.67
C TYR A 46 6.88 -17.26 3.02
N LYS A 47 7.83 -16.78 3.82
CA LYS A 47 8.98 -16.02 3.34
C LYS A 47 9.98 -16.95 2.66
N ALA A 48 10.72 -16.45 1.66
CA ALA A 48 11.70 -17.27 0.93
C ALA A 48 12.77 -17.88 1.85
N GLY A 49 13.12 -17.20 2.94
CA GLY A 49 14.06 -17.71 3.95
C GLY A 49 13.53 -18.89 4.78
N GLN A 50 12.21 -19.12 4.80
CA GLN A 50 11.56 -20.19 5.56
C GLN A 50 11.45 -21.50 4.78
N VAL A 51 11.69 -21.50 3.47
CA VAL A 51 11.40 -22.66 2.61
C VAL A 51 12.65 -23.13 1.88
N ARG A 52 12.96 -24.41 2.03
CA ARG A 52 13.99 -25.10 1.25
C ARG A 52 13.35 -26.08 0.27
N VAL A 53 13.51 -25.82 -1.03
CA VAL A 53 12.99 -26.67 -2.09
C VAL A 53 14.03 -27.73 -2.50
N ASP A 54 13.61 -28.98 -2.62
CA ASP A 54 14.41 -30.10 -3.11
C ASP A 54 13.68 -30.84 -4.25
N GLY A 55 14.40 -31.12 -5.33
CA GLY A 55 13.88 -31.81 -6.51
C GLY A 55 13.58 -30.90 -7.71
N ARG A 56 13.28 -31.53 -8.84
CA ARG A 56 12.84 -30.92 -10.11
C ARG A 56 11.37 -30.51 -10.07
N PHE A 57 11.06 -29.43 -10.78
CA PHE A 57 9.70 -28.96 -11.07
C PHE A 57 9.63 -28.36 -12.48
N ASN A 58 8.42 -28.29 -13.04
CA ASN A 58 8.08 -27.55 -14.25
C ASN A 58 7.20 -26.34 -13.88
N ASP A 59 7.30 -25.28 -14.67
CA ASP A 59 6.61 -24.03 -14.41
C ASP A 59 5.41 -23.85 -15.34
N TYR A 60 4.36 -23.23 -14.81
CA TYR A 60 3.26 -22.68 -15.59
C TYR A 60 2.88 -21.33 -15.00
N SER A 61 3.01 -20.27 -15.79
CA SER A 61 2.63 -18.93 -15.37
C SER A 61 1.19 -18.58 -15.75
N ARG A 62 0.54 -17.76 -14.91
CA ARG A 62 -0.75 -17.16 -15.21
C ARG A 62 -0.88 -15.81 -14.51
N ILE A 63 -1.42 -14.84 -15.24
CA ILE A 63 -1.86 -13.54 -14.71
C ILE A 63 -3.17 -13.74 -13.92
N SER A 64 -3.21 -13.23 -12.68
CA SER A 64 -4.38 -13.23 -11.81
C SER A 64 -5.56 -12.47 -12.42
N ASP A 65 -6.78 -12.89 -12.07
CA ASP A 65 -8.00 -12.14 -12.45
C ASP A 65 -8.32 -11.03 -11.43
N GLU A 66 -7.45 -10.84 -10.42
CA GLU A 66 -7.55 -9.79 -9.41
C GLU A 66 -7.15 -8.43 -9.99
N ALA A 67 -7.56 -7.36 -9.31
CA ALA A 67 -7.33 -5.99 -9.78
C ALA A 67 -5.85 -5.64 -9.93
N ASP A 68 -4.99 -6.25 -9.11
CA ASP A 68 -3.54 -6.08 -9.15
C ASP A 68 -2.84 -6.87 -10.27
N ARG A 69 -3.57 -7.78 -10.94
CA ARG A 69 -3.12 -8.58 -12.11
C ARG A 69 -1.76 -9.26 -11.91
N LYS A 70 -1.44 -9.71 -10.71
CA LYS A 70 -0.16 -10.37 -10.42
C LYS A 70 0.07 -11.64 -11.25
N GLU A 71 1.31 -11.86 -11.66
CA GLU A 71 1.72 -13.13 -12.27
C GLU A 71 1.98 -14.18 -11.19
N HIS A 72 1.32 -15.34 -11.29
CA HIS A 72 1.58 -16.52 -10.47
C HIS A 72 2.33 -17.56 -11.29
N VAL A 73 3.52 -17.96 -10.85
CA VAL A 73 4.31 -19.04 -11.45
C VAL A 73 4.13 -20.30 -10.63
N PHE A 74 3.33 -21.23 -11.13
CA PHE A 74 3.01 -22.49 -10.45
C PHE A 74 4.06 -23.57 -10.74
N HIS A 75 4.55 -24.23 -9.69
CA HIS A 75 5.60 -25.24 -9.78
C HIS A 75 5.02 -26.66 -9.58
N PHE A 76 5.16 -27.49 -10.61
CA PHE A 76 4.60 -28.84 -10.68
C PHE A 76 5.69 -29.90 -10.69
N CYS A 77 5.47 -31.01 -9.98
CA CYS A 77 6.33 -32.18 -10.11
C CYS A 77 6.24 -32.75 -11.54
N PRO A 78 7.34 -32.89 -12.29
CA PRO A 78 7.33 -33.42 -13.65
C PRO A 78 6.93 -34.91 -13.71
N GLU A 79 7.11 -35.65 -12.61
CA GLU A 79 6.85 -37.09 -12.57
C GLU A 79 5.38 -37.42 -12.29
N CYS A 80 4.74 -36.70 -11.36
CA CYS A 80 3.38 -37.01 -10.92
C CYS A 80 2.36 -35.88 -11.17
N GLY A 81 2.79 -34.73 -11.68
CA GLY A 81 1.92 -33.60 -12.02
C GLY A 81 1.34 -32.87 -10.81
N SER A 82 1.72 -33.19 -9.57
CA SER A 82 1.24 -32.45 -8.39
C SER A 82 1.79 -31.03 -8.41
N GLN A 83 0.90 -30.05 -8.27
CA GLN A 83 1.28 -28.67 -7.96
C GLN A 83 1.60 -28.58 -6.46
N VAL A 84 2.81 -28.15 -6.12
CA VAL A 84 3.28 -28.13 -4.71
C VAL A 84 3.35 -26.72 -4.15
N PHE A 85 3.86 -25.78 -4.93
CA PHE A 85 3.97 -24.38 -4.54
C PHE A 85 3.88 -23.46 -5.76
N TYR A 86 3.74 -22.17 -5.53
CA TYR A 86 3.91 -21.14 -6.55
C TYR A 86 4.68 -19.95 -5.98
N THR A 87 5.22 -19.14 -6.89
CA THR A 87 5.92 -17.89 -6.60
C THR A 87 5.32 -16.75 -7.41
N GLU A 88 5.64 -15.52 -7.03
CA GLU A 88 5.26 -14.30 -7.75
C GLU A 88 6.55 -13.62 -8.24
N PRO A 89 6.73 -13.37 -9.54
CA PRO A 89 7.95 -12.71 -10.04
C PRO A 89 8.19 -11.34 -9.41
N ASP A 90 7.10 -10.62 -9.10
CA ASP A 90 7.13 -9.29 -8.49
C ASP A 90 7.25 -9.33 -6.95
N ASP A 91 7.13 -10.50 -6.31
CA ASP A 91 7.42 -10.69 -4.89
C ASP A 91 8.29 -11.94 -4.67
N PRO A 92 9.61 -11.85 -4.93
CA PRO A 92 10.51 -13.00 -4.86
C PRO A 92 10.70 -13.54 -3.44
N ASP A 93 10.26 -12.81 -2.42
CA ASP A 93 10.29 -13.26 -1.02
C ASP A 93 9.02 -14.04 -0.64
N LEU A 94 8.04 -14.14 -1.53
CA LEU A 94 6.80 -14.89 -1.32
C LEU A 94 6.88 -16.29 -1.92
N ILE A 95 6.72 -17.30 -1.06
CA ILE A 95 6.51 -18.68 -1.49
C ILE A 95 5.17 -19.15 -0.93
N VAL A 96 4.26 -19.54 -1.82
CA VAL A 96 2.95 -20.02 -1.42
C VAL A 96 2.84 -21.52 -1.66
N VAL A 97 2.73 -22.26 -0.56
CA VAL A 97 2.69 -23.74 -0.57
C VAL A 97 1.24 -24.20 -0.56
N SER A 98 0.91 -25.16 -1.42
CA SER A 98 -0.40 -25.81 -1.40
C SER A 98 -0.54 -26.66 -0.15
N VAL A 99 -1.53 -26.35 0.70
CA VAL A 99 -1.64 -26.98 2.03
C VAL A 99 -1.82 -28.51 1.93
N GLY A 100 -2.52 -28.97 0.88
CA GLY A 100 -2.67 -30.41 0.62
C GLY A 100 -1.35 -31.17 0.44
N SER A 101 -0.27 -30.49 0.05
CA SER A 101 1.06 -31.09 -0.11
C SER A 101 1.75 -31.41 1.21
N PHE A 102 1.33 -30.81 2.33
CA PHE A 102 1.82 -31.23 3.67
C PHE A 102 1.24 -32.58 4.09
N ALA A 103 0.07 -32.96 3.55
CA ALA A 103 -0.68 -34.16 3.96
C ALA A 103 -0.81 -34.30 5.49
N ASP A 104 -0.92 -33.17 6.20
CA ASP A 104 -0.96 -33.08 7.65
C ASP A 104 -2.37 -32.66 8.14
N PRO A 105 -3.14 -33.56 8.76
CA PRO A 105 -4.45 -33.23 9.31
C PRO A 105 -4.43 -32.22 10.46
N SER A 106 -3.26 -31.94 11.05
CA SER A 106 -3.07 -30.95 12.11
C SER A 106 -2.64 -29.58 11.62
N PHE A 107 -2.56 -29.38 10.30
CA PHE A 107 -2.22 -28.08 9.72
C PHE A 107 -3.25 -27.01 10.17
N PRO A 108 -2.82 -25.78 10.53
CA PRO A 108 -3.72 -24.74 10.99
C PRO A 108 -4.90 -24.47 10.03
N PRO A 109 -6.09 -24.15 10.56
CA PRO A 109 -7.24 -23.80 9.72
C PRO A 109 -6.99 -22.49 8.96
N PRO A 110 -7.70 -22.25 7.85
CA PRO A 110 -7.59 -21.00 7.12
C PRO A 110 -8.10 -19.82 7.96
N THR A 111 -7.38 -18.71 7.87
CA THR A 111 -7.74 -17.42 8.49
C THR A 111 -8.47 -16.51 7.51
N GLU A 112 -8.32 -16.74 6.22
CA GLU A 112 -8.84 -15.90 5.15
C GLU A 112 -9.57 -16.74 4.08
N SER A 113 -10.64 -16.18 3.52
CA SER A 113 -11.34 -16.76 2.38
C SER A 113 -11.52 -15.75 1.27
N GLY A 114 -11.23 -16.19 0.05
CA GLY A 114 -11.39 -15.44 -1.18
C GLY A 114 -12.43 -16.04 -2.14
N TYR A 115 -13.07 -15.19 -2.95
CA TYR A 115 -14.08 -15.52 -3.96
C TYR A 115 -15.28 -16.32 -3.42
N ASP A 116 -15.76 -16.01 -2.22
CA ASP A 116 -16.84 -16.74 -1.54
C ASP A 116 -18.13 -16.87 -2.37
N SER A 117 -18.39 -15.95 -3.31
CA SER A 117 -19.49 -16.03 -4.27
C SER A 117 -19.47 -17.30 -5.15
N ARG A 118 -18.32 -17.96 -5.25
CA ARG A 118 -18.10 -19.23 -5.99
C ARG A 118 -17.88 -20.42 -5.05
N ARG A 119 -17.98 -20.21 -3.73
CA ARG A 119 -17.88 -21.28 -2.73
C ARG A 119 -19.06 -22.24 -2.87
N HIS A 120 -18.77 -23.53 -2.77
CA HIS A 120 -19.83 -24.53 -2.77
C HIS A 120 -20.68 -24.41 -1.48
N PRO A 121 -22.02 -24.45 -1.56
CA PRO A 121 -22.88 -24.22 -0.39
C PRO A 121 -22.69 -25.19 0.79
N TRP A 122 -22.15 -26.38 0.54
CA TRP A 122 -21.89 -27.40 1.55
C TRP A 122 -20.53 -27.24 2.26
N VAL A 123 -19.67 -26.32 1.82
CA VAL A 123 -18.37 -26.05 2.48
C VAL A 123 -18.61 -25.07 3.62
N GLU A 124 -18.57 -25.54 4.86
CA GLU A 124 -18.62 -24.67 6.05
C GLU A 124 -17.23 -24.11 6.36
N LEU A 125 -17.18 -22.82 6.76
CA LEU A 125 -15.94 -22.10 7.09
C LEU A 125 -15.93 -21.71 8.56
N PRO A 126 -14.74 -21.58 9.20
CA PRO A 126 -14.64 -21.06 10.57
C PRO A 126 -15.35 -19.70 10.71
N GLU A 127 -16.05 -19.47 11.82
CA GLU A 127 -16.72 -18.19 12.08
C GLU A 127 -15.75 -17.00 12.07
N SER A 128 -14.50 -17.24 12.48
CA SER A 128 -13.43 -16.25 12.52
C SER A 128 -12.82 -15.91 11.16
N ILE A 129 -13.30 -16.49 10.05
CA ILE A 129 -12.67 -16.32 8.74
C ILE A 129 -12.81 -14.89 8.23
N GLN A 130 -11.67 -14.30 7.86
CA GLN A 130 -11.58 -12.99 7.26
C GLN A 130 -11.97 -13.06 5.78
N ARG A 131 -12.52 -11.95 5.30
CA ARG A 131 -13.04 -11.71 3.95
C ARG A 131 -12.79 -10.24 3.66
N SER A 132 -12.39 -9.92 2.45
CA SER A 132 -12.18 -8.54 2.05
C SER A 132 -13.52 -7.81 1.85
N ALA A 133 -13.53 -6.48 2.03
CA ALA A 133 -14.73 -5.67 1.80
C ALA A 133 -15.35 -5.84 0.40
N PRO A 134 -14.57 -5.93 -0.71
CA PRO A 134 -15.13 -6.22 -2.03
C PRO A 134 -15.95 -7.51 -2.08
N GLU A 135 -15.50 -8.57 -1.38
CA GLU A 135 -16.22 -9.84 -1.38
C GLU A 135 -17.50 -9.83 -0.56
N LEU A 136 -17.52 -9.09 0.54
CA LEU A 136 -18.75 -8.87 1.29
C LEU A 136 -19.76 -8.11 0.41
N TRP A 137 -19.27 -7.11 -0.32
CA TRP A 137 -20.07 -6.27 -1.20
C TRP A 137 -20.61 -7.02 -2.43
N ASP A 138 -19.96 -8.06 -2.92
CA ASP A 138 -20.43 -8.89 -4.05
C ASP A 138 -21.88 -9.37 -3.86
N SER A 139 -22.29 -9.63 -2.62
CA SER A 139 -23.66 -10.07 -2.30
C SER A 139 -24.70 -8.95 -2.37
N VAL A 140 -24.27 -7.69 -2.30
CA VAL A 140 -25.09 -6.47 -2.36
C VAL A 140 -25.09 -5.86 -3.75
N ARG A 141 -23.95 -5.95 -4.46
CA ARG A 141 -23.70 -5.31 -5.76
C ARG A 141 -24.85 -5.49 -6.78
N PRO A 142 -25.48 -6.67 -6.95
CA PRO A 142 -26.59 -6.82 -7.90
C PRO A 142 -27.81 -5.93 -7.59
N LEU A 143 -28.06 -5.61 -6.31
CA LEU A 143 -29.14 -4.70 -5.93
C LEU A 143 -28.80 -3.25 -6.26
N TYR A 144 -27.55 -2.85 -5.98
CA TYR A 144 -27.02 -1.53 -6.33
C TYR A 144 -27.08 -1.29 -7.86
N GLU A 145 -26.55 -2.23 -8.66
CA GLU A 145 -26.58 -2.15 -10.13
C GLU A 145 -28.01 -2.11 -10.71
N ALA A 146 -28.98 -2.71 -10.01
CA ALA A 146 -30.39 -2.67 -10.37
C ALA A 146 -31.12 -1.38 -9.94
N GLY A 147 -30.42 -0.42 -9.31
CA GLY A 147 -31.00 0.82 -8.78
C GLY A 147 -31.87 0.62 -7.55
N LYS A 148 -31.79 -0.54 -6.88
CA LYS A 148 -32.57 -0.90 -5.69
C LYS A 148 -31.86 -0.45 -4.42
N TYR A 149 -31.53 0.83 -4.32
CA TYR A 149 -30.62 1.36 -3.31
C TYR A 149 -31.10 1.15 -1.87
N ALA A 150 -32.41 1.23 -1.61
CA ALA A 150 -32.96 0.97 -0.29
C ALA A 150 -32.79 -0.51 0.15
N GLU A 151 -33.03 -1.46 -0.77
CA GLU A 151 -32.79 -2.89 -0.52
C GLU A 151 -31.28 -3.18 -0.35
N ALA A 152 -30.44 -2.52 -1.16
CA ALA A 152 -28.98 -2.64 -1.08
C ALA A 152 -28.44 -2.11 0.26
N ALA A 153 -28.92 -0.95 0.72
CA ALA A 153 -28.56 -0.36 2.00
C ALA A 153 -28.96 -1.26 3.18
N GLU A 154 -30.18 -1.81 3.17
CA GLU A 154 -30.63 -2.76 4.19
C GLU A 154 -29.71 -4.00 4.25
N ARG A 155 -29.45 -4.62 3.10
CA ARG A 155 -28.56 -5.78 3.01
C ARG A 155 -27.14 -5.46 3.45
N GLY A 156 -26.63 -4.29 3.09
CA GLY A 156 -25.30 -3.84 3.50
C GLY A 156 -25.20 -3.58 5.00
N ARG A 157 -26.23 -3.03 5.65
CA ARG A 157 -26.28 -2.87 7.12
C ARG A 157 -26.24 -4.21 7.86
N GLU A 158 -26.92 -5.24 7.35
CA GLU A 158 -26.80 -6.60 7.90
C GLU A 158 -25.34 -7.11 7.86
N LEU A 159 -24.59 -6.75 6.81
CA LEU A 159 -23.16 -7.11 6.72
C LEU A 159 -22.32 -6.31 7.73
N LEU A 160 -22.66 -5.03 7.98
CA LEU A 160 -21.98 -4.19 8.95
C LEU A 160 -22.14 -4.71 10.39
N GLU A 161 -23.31 -5.27 10.75
CA GLU A 161 -23.51 -5.90 12.06
C GLU A 161 -22.51 -7.04 12.32
N ALA A 162 -22.17 -7.80 11.27
CA ALA A 162 -21.21 -8.87 11.35
C ALA A 162 -19.74 -8.39 11.21
N ARG A 163 -19.51 -7.24 10.55
CA ARG A 163 -18.18 -6.79 10.07
C ARG A 163 -18.00 -5.28 10.18
N ALA A 164 -18.09 -4.78 11.41
CA ALA A 164 -17.95 -3.36 11.74
C ALA A 164 -16.50 -2.84 11.68
N ASP A 165 -15.56 -3.60 11.14
CA ASP A 165 -14.13 -3.27 10.97
C ASP A 165 -13.77 -2.84 9.54
N GLN A 166 -14.74 -2.80 8.62
CA GLN A 166 -14.50 -2.62 7.18
C GLN A 166 -14.90 -1.23 6.69
N ALA A 167 -13.94 -0.30 6.59
CA ALA A 167 -14.18 1.09 6.16
C ALA A 167 -14.94 1.19 4.81
N TYR A 168 -14.50 0.42 3.81
CA TYR A 168 -15.15 0.39 2.48
C TYR A 168 -16.58 -0.14 2.50
N LEU A 169 -16.91 -1.05 3.42
CA LEU A 169 -18.28 -1.56 3.53
C LEU A 169 -19.19 -0.45 4.07
N PHE A 170 -18.74 0.31 5.08
CA PHE A 170 -19.45 1.50 5.55
C PHE A 170 -19.62 2.54 4.43
N TYR A 171 -18.57 2.77 3.64
CA TYR A 171 -18.62 3.70 2.51
C TYR A 171 -19.71 3.30 1.49
N ASN A 172 -19.68 2.05 1.02
CA ASN A 172 -20.62 1.57 0.01
C ASN A 172 -22.08 1.56 0.53
N VAL A 173 -22.28 1.27 1.82
CA VAL A 173 -23.60 1.39 2.47
C VAL A 173 -24.05 2.85 2.48
N ALA A 174 -23.17 3.80 2.85
CA ALA A 174 -23.48 5.22 2.84
C ALA A 174 -23.86 5.72 1.44
N CYS A 175 -23.19 5.26 0.38
CA CYS A 175 -23.56 5.54 -1.01
C CYS A 175 -25.00 5.07 -1.31
N CYS A 176 -25.34 3.83 -0.94
CA CYS A 176 -26.69 3.29 -1.13
C CYS A 176 -27.75 4.07 -0.35
N GLU A 177 -27.45 4.47 0.89
CA GLU A 177 -28.36 5.23 1.74
C GLU A 177 -28.60 6.63 1.17
N SER A 178 -27.54 7.30 0.70
CA SER A 178 -27.62 8.60 0.05
C SER A 178 -28.51 8.55 -1.21
N LEU A 179 -28.28 7.55 -2.06
CA LEU A 179 -29.09 7.31 -3.27
C LEU A 179 -30.53 6.90 -2.95
N ALA A 180 -30.78 6.29 -1.79
CA ALA A 180 -32.12 5.94 -1.30
C ALA A 180 -32.83 7.10 -0.58
N GLY A 181 -32.19 8.26 -0.40
CA GLY A 181 -32.72 9.40 0.35
C GLY A 181 -32.72 9.21 1.87
N GLN A 182 -31.92 8.27 2.39
CA GLN A 182 -31.71 8.00 3.82
C GLN A 182 -30.56 8.87 4.33
N THR A 183 -30.77 10.19 4.33
CA THR A 183 -29.71 11.19 4.54
C THR A 183 -28.97 11.05 5.88
N ALA A 184 -29.70 10.83 6.98
CA ALA A 184 -29.09 10.80 8.31
C ALA A 184 -28.19 9.58 8.48
N GLU A 185 -28.66 8.43 7.99
CA GLU A 185 -27.96 7.15 7.98
C GLU A 185 -26.71 7.23 7.09
N ALA A 186 -26.85 7.80 5.88
CA ALA A 186 -25.74 7.98 4.96
C ALA A 186 -24.60 8.79 5.58
N VAL A 187 -24.92 9.92 6.24
CA VAL A 187 -23.91 10.75 6.91
C VAL A 187 -23.26 10.01 8.09
N GLU A 188 -24.03 9.23 8.86
CA GLU A 188 -23.49 8.47 9.98
C GLU A 188 -22.53 7.35 9.53
N HIS A 189 -22.92 6.56 8.53
CA HIS A 189 -22.04 5.51 7.99
C HIS A 189 -20.84 6.08 7.25
N LEU A 190 -20.99 7.20 6.53
CA LEU A 190 -19.86 7.90 5.93
C LEU A 190 -18.90 8.42 7.00
N ARG A 191 -19.41 8.99 8.09
CA ARG A 191 -18.57 9.40 9.23
C ARG A 191 -17.79 8.22 9.80
N ARG A 192 -18.46 7.09 10.04
CA ARG A 192 -17.81 5.89 10.55
C ARG A 192 -16.73 5.36 9.61
N SER A 193 -16.99 5.40 8.31
CA SER A 193 -16.03 5.05 7.27
C SER A 193 -14.80 5.95 7.31
N ILE A 194 -14.99 7.27 7.43
CA ILE A 194 -13.93 8.28 7.50
C ILE A 194 -13.10 8.15 8.78
N GLU A 195 -13.73 7.85 9.92
CA GLU A 195 -13.02 7.59 11.18
C GLU A 195 -12.09 6.38 11.08
N MET A 196 -12.46 5.37 10.30
CA MET A 196 -11.63 4.19 10.05
C MET A 196 -10.55 4.48 9.02
N TRP A 197 -10.90 5.23 7.98
CA TRP A 197 -10.00 5.56 6.88
C TRP A 197 -10.40 6.90 6.26
N ASP A 198 -9.59 7.94 6.52
CA ASP A 198 -9.89 9.32 6.09
C ASP A 198 -9.88 9.47 4.56
N GLY A 199 -9.26 8.53 3.81
CA GLY A 199 -9.33 8.51 2.35
C GLY A 199 -10.77 8.44 1.80
N CYS A 200 -11.71 7.88 2.58
CA CYS A 200 -13.15 7.95 2.28
C CYS A 200 -13.69 9.38 2.16
N ARG A 201 -13.13 10.33 2.89
CA ARG A 201 -13.49 11.75 2.79
C ARG A 201 -13.14 12.30 1.41
N ASN A 202 -11.94 11.97 0.91
CA ASN A 202 -11.49 12.41 -0.40
C ASN A 202 -12.35 11.81 -1.51
N MET A 203 -12.65 10.51 -1.43
CA MET A 203 -13.56 9.86 -2.39
C MET A 203 -14.95 10.50 -2.38
N ALA A 204 -15.55 10.71 -1.19
CA ALA A 204 -16.89 11.26 -1.05
C ALA A 204 -17.04 12.68 -1.63
N ARG A 205 -15.97 13.48 -1.65
CA ARG A 205 -16.00 14.83 -2.25
C ARG A 205 -16.32 14.81 -3.75
N GLY A 206 -15.89 13.79 -4.48
CA GLY A 206 -16.11 13.66 -5.93
C GLY A 206 -17.15 12.62 -6.34
N ASP A 207 -17.59 11.76 -5.42
CA ASP A 207 -18.47 10.63 -5.72
C ASP A 207 -19.94 11.07 -5.88
N SER A 208 -20.50 10.87 -7.07
CA SER A 208 -21.86 11.28 -7.43
C SER A 208 -22.95 10.64 -6.59
N ASP A 209 -22.67 9.51 -5.93
CA ASP A 209 -23.63 8.84 -5.06
C ASP A 209 -24.05 9.72 -3.87
N PHE A 210 -23.22 10.71 -3.50
CA PHE A 210 -23.49 11.69 -2.44
C PHE A 210 -24.13 12.99 -2.92
N ASP A 211 -24.40 13.16 -4.23
CA ASP A 211 -24.91 14.43 -4.79
C ASP A 211 -26.21 14.90 -4.14
N SER A 212 -27.08 13.98 -3.73
CA SER A 212 -28.35 14.26 -3.07
C SER A 212 -28.20 14.84 -1.66
N ILE A 213 -27.08 14.60 -0.97
CA ILE A 213 -26.84 15.01 0.42
C ILE A 213 -25.74 16.07 0.57
N ARG A 214 -25.08 16.51 -0.52
CA ARG A 214 -23.96 17.46 -0.44
C ARG A 214 -24.29 18.78 0.24
N GLY A 215 -25.52 19.26 0.10
CA GLY A 215 -25.98 20.53 0.71
C GLY A 215 -26.46 20.39 2.15
N GLU A 216 -26.39 19.20 2.73
CA GLU A 216 -26.78 18.96 4.12
C GLU A 216 -25.66 19.42 5.04
N THR A 217 -26.00 20.22 6.06
CA THR A 217 -25.03 20.80 7.00
C THR A 217 -24.15 19.73 7.64
N ALA A 218 -24.74 18.57 8.00
CA ALA A 218 -23.98 17.48 8.60
C ALA A 218 -22.96 16.85 7.63
N PHE A 219 -23.24 16.85 6.32
CA PHE A 219 -22.30 16.39 5.30
C PHE A 219 -21.19 17.44 5.09
N GLU A 220 -21.55 18.72 4.99
CA GLU A 220 -20.58 19.81 4.86
C GLU A 220 -19.60 19.85 6.05
N GLU A 221 -20.12 19.78 7.28
CA GLU A 221 -19.32 19.67 8.50
C GLU A 221 -18.46 18.42 8.50
N LEU A 222 -19.02 17.28 8.07
CA LEU A 222 -18.26 16.04 7.97
C LEU A 222 -17.12 16.17 6.97
N MET A 223 -17.29 16.85 5.83
CA MET A 223 -16.23 17.05 4.83
C MET A 223 -15.18 18.08 5.26
N ALA A 224 -15.60 19.09 6.02
CA ALA A 224 -14.75 20.16 6.54
C ALA A 224 -14.02 19.79 7.84
N ALA A 225 -14.42 18.71 8.51
CA ALA A 225 -13.78 18.27 9.74
C ALA A 225 -12.28 17.98 9.50
N ARG A 226 -11.43 18.50 10.39
CA ARG A 226 -9.98 18.23 10.31
C ARG A 226 -9.71 16.80 10.74
N ARG A 227 -8.78 16.12 10.05
CA ARG A 227 -8.28 14.81 10.45
C ARG A 227 -7.79 14.87 11.90
N ALA A 228 -8.08 13.83 12.69
CA ALA A 228 -7.53 13.72 14.02
C ALA A 228 -5.99 13.72 13.93
N ARG A 229 -5.33 14.40 14.86
CA ARG A 229 -3.87 14.52 14.85
C ARG A 229 -3.24 13.12 14.89
N THR A 230 -2.41 12.83 13.90
CA THR A 230 -1.72 11.53 13.78
C THR A 230 -0.91 11.23 15.05
N GLU A 231 -1.07 10.01 15.57
CA GLU A 231 -0.28 9.53 16.70
C GLU A 231 1.18 9.34 16.26
N ILE A 232 2.10 9.97 16.98
CA ILE A 232 3.53 9.83 16.76
C ILE A 232 4.06 8.72 17.67
N VAL A 233 4.66 7.70 17.08
CA VAL A 233 5.16 6.51 17.79
C VAL A 233 6.54 6.74 18.39
N SER A 234 7.43 7.41 17.64
CA SER A 234 8.78 7.70 18.09
C SER A 234 9.27 9.03 17.52
N VAL A 235 10.10 9.76 18.27
CA VAL A 235 10.74 11.01 17.85
C VAL A 235 12.16 11.00 18.37
N ARG A 236 13.12 11.35 17.51
CA ARG A 236 14.53 11.51 17.89
C ARG A 236 15.23 12.54 17.01
N GLU A 237 16.13 13.28 17.61
CA GLU A 237 17.14 14.06 16.91
C GLU A 237 18.36 13.16 16.64
N LEU A 238 18.64 12.87 15.36
CA LEU A 238 19.74 11.99 14.94
C LEU A 238 21.11 12.65 15.07
N GLU A 239 21.13 13.97 14.90
CA GLU A 239 22.22 14.92 15.10
C GLU A 239 21.60 16.33 15.20
N PRO A 240 22.31 17.33 15.74
CA PRO A 240 21.74 18.66 15.94
C PRO A 240 21.06 19.21 14.68
N GLY A 241 19.74 19.39 14.71
CA GLY A 241 18.89 19.85 13.61
C GLY A 241 18.55 18.82 12.53
N LEU A 242 18.82 17.53 12.71
CA LEU A 242 18.28 16.45 11.87
C LEU A 242 17.35 15.58 12.72
N TRP A 243 16.07 15.65 12.41
CA TRP A 243 15.01 14.97 13.14
C TRP A 243 14.47 13.78 12.35
N HIS A 244 14.07 12.76 13.09
CA HIS A 244 13.40 11.57 12.58
C HIS A 244 12.26 11.21 13.52
N TRP A 245 11.08 10.98 12.96
CA TRP A 245 9.95 10.43 13.69
C TRP A 245 9.23 9.36 12.88
N GLN A 246 8.48 8.53 13.58
CA GLN A 246 7.66 7.49 12.98
C GLN A 246 6.22 7.61 13.43
N ALA A 247 5.31 7.27 12.54
CA ALA A 247 3.88 7.24 12.77
C ALA A 247 3.23 6.08 11.99
N PRO A 248 2.09 5.54 12.46
CA PRO A 248 1.41 4.48 11.74
C PRO A 248 0.83 5.02 10.43
N HIS A 249 1.19 4.41 9.31
CA HIS A 249 0.66 4.83 8.01
C HIS A 249 -0.87 4.62 7.96
N PRO A 250 -1.66 5.63 7.52
CA PRO A 250 -3.12 5.58 7.55
C PRO A 250 -3.70 4.41 6.75
N ASP A 251 -3.03 4.06 5.65
CA ASP A 251 -3.52 3.03 4.72
C ASP A 251 -2.94 1.64 4.98
N TRP A 252 -2.11 1.48 6.02
CA TRP A 252 -1.49 0.20 6.31
C TRP A 252 -2.52 -0.85 6.76
N ARG A 253 -2.34 -2.09 6.28
CA ARG A 253 -3.19 -3.23 6.61
C ARG A 253 -2.35 -4.44 7.01
N SER A 254 -2.96 -5.34 7.78
CA SER A 254 -2.34 -6.64 8.06
C SER A 254 -2.10 -7.39 6.75
N GLY A 255 -0.86 -7.81 6.49
CA GLY A 255 -0.47 -8.48 5.25
C GLY A 255 0.31 -7.59 4.27
N GLU A 256 0.38 -6.29 4.52
CA GLU A 256 1.26 -5.39 3.76
C GLU A 256 2.73 -5.86 3.86
N PRO A 257 3.52 -5.76 2.77
CA PRO A 257 4.92 -6.21 2.76
C PRO A 257 5.88 -5.30 3.54
N TRP A 258 5.36 -4.25 4.18
CA TRP A 258 6.08 -3.20 4.89
C TRP A 258 5.49 -3.00 6.29
N GLU A 259 6.27 -2.43 7.22
CA GLU A 259 5.85 -2.24 8.61
C GLU A 259 4.80 -1.13 8.76
N LYS A 260 3.96 -1.23 9.80
CA LYS A 260 2.89 -0.25 10.05
C LYS A 260 3.45 1.17 10.24
N GLU A 261 4.56 1.27 10.94
CA GLU A 261 5.23 2.52 11.25
C GLU A 261 6.13 2.97 10.09
N VAL A 262 5.85 4.16 9.54
CA VAL A 262 6.65 4.78 8.48
C VAL A 262 7.38 6.01 9.00
N SER A 263 8.50 6.32 8.35
CA SER A 263 9.41 7.38 8.77
C SER A 263 9.12 8.70 8.07
N SER A 264 9.37 9.79 8.80
CA SER A 264 9.40 11.17 8.33
C SER A 264 10.63 11.88 8.91
N TYR A 265 11.09 12.92 8.24
CA TYR A 265 12.33 13.61 8.61
C TYR A 265 12.18 15.12 8.59
N ALA A 266 12.98 15.81 9.41
CA ALA A 266 13.10 17.27 9.31
C ALA A 266 14.55 17.72 9.40
N ILE A 267 14.90 18.77 8.67
CA ILE A 267 16.22 19.40 8.69
C ILE A 267 16.06 20.87 9.09
N ASP A 268 16.54 21.23 10.27
CA ASP A 268 16.68 22.60 10.77
C ASP A 268 18.12 23.06 10.57
N ASP A 269 18.34 24.15 9.83
CA ASP A 269 19.66 24.79 9.69
C ASP A 269 19.80 26.07 10.54
N GLY A 270 18.78 26.39 11.33
CA GLY A 270 18.70 27.59 12.17
C GLY A 270 17.95 28.75 11.53
N GLU A 271 17.82 28.77 10.19
CA GLU A 271 17.01 29.75 9.46
C GLU A 271 15.78 29.10 8.84
N ARG A 272 15.95 27.88 8.31
CA ARG A 272 14.93 27.09 7.60
C ARG A 272 14.65 25.77 8.27
N LEU A 273 13.43 25.29 8.06
CA LEU A 273 13.00 23.95 8.44
C LEU A 273 12.44 23.22 7.22
N LEU A 274 13.13 22.19 6.75
CA LEU A 274 12.63 21.33 5.68
C LEU A 274 11.95 20.11 6.30
N LEU A 275 10.68 19.87 5.96
CA LEU A 275 9.92 18.69 6.36
C LEU A 275 9.85 17.72 5.18
N PHE A 276 10.34 16.50 5.35
CA PHE A 276 10.33 15.46 4.32
C PHE A 276 9.25 14.43 4.62
N ASP A 277 8.32 14.26 3.67
CA ASP A 277 7.18 13.33 3.73
C ASP A 277 6.45 13.28 5.09
N PRO A 278 6.00 14.43 5.63
CA PRO A 278 5.53 14.49 7.01
C PRO A 278 4.24 13.67 7.24
N LEU A 279 4.30 12.73 8.18
CA LEU A 279 3.14 12.05 8.75
C LEU A 279 2.97 12.46 10.21
N GLY A 280 1.99 13.33 10.47
CA GLY A 280 1.91 14.10 11.70
C GLY A 280 3.10 15.07 11.87
N LEU A 281 3.08 15.83 12.96
CA LEU A 281 4.17 16.73 13.32
C LEU A 281 4.42 16.66 14.84
N PRO A 282 5.59 16.20 15.29
CA PRO A 282 5.97 16.25 16.70
C PRO A 282 5.96 17.68 17.25
N GLY A 283 5.55 17.87 18.51
CA GLY A 283 5.41 19.20 19.10
C GLY A 283 6.70 20.04 19.08
N GLU A 284 7.85 19.40 19.28
CA GLU A 284 9.17 20.05 19.22
C GLU A 284 9.48 20.58 17.80
N ILE A 285 9.07 19.85 16.77
CA ILE A 285 9.26 20.25 15.36
C ILE A 285 8.20 21.28 14.95
N GLU A 286 6.99 21.19 15.50
CA GLU A 286 5.91 22.18 15.34
C GLU A 286 6.34 23.56 15.85
N GLU A 287 7.03 23.63 17.00
CA GLU A 287 7.61 24.87 17.53
C GLU A 287 8.72 25.43 16.63
N LEU A 288 9.56 24.55 16.05
CA LEU A 288 10.55 24.96 15.05
C LEU A 288 9.88 25.51 13.79
N ALA A 289 8.85 24.84 13.27
CA ALA A 289 8.13 25.25 12.08
C ALA A 289 7.51 26.64 12.23
N ALA A 290 7.04 26.98 13.44
CA ALA A 290 6.51 28.31 13.75
C ALA A 290 7.58 29.41 13.82
N SER A 291 8.87 29.07 13.92
CA SER A 291 9.97 30.01 14.12
C SER A 291 11.04 29.99 13.01
N ARG A 292 10.82 29.24 11.93
CA ARG A 292 11.72 29.09 10.78
C ARG A 292 11.00 29.38 9.48
N GLU A 293 11.77 29.64 8.42
CA GLU A 293 11.25 29.55 7.05
C GLU A 293 11.04 28.07 6.70
N ALA A 294 9.83 27.57 6.94
CA ALA A 294 9.50 26.16 6.78
C ALA A 294 9.00 25.84 5.37
N ALA A 295 9.36 24.66 4.86
CA ALA A 295 8.86 24.12 3.60
C ALA A 295 8.66 22.60 3.71
N ILE A 296 7.66 22.08 3.00
CA ILE A 296 7.43 20.63 2.88
C ILE A 296 8.04 20.17 1.55
N VAL A 297 8.76 19.05 1.58
CA VAL A 297 9.38 18.42 0.41
C VAL A 297 8.93 16.98 0.35
N LEU A 298 8.20 16.63 -0.71
CA LEU A 298 7.73 15.27 -0.93
C LEU A 298 8.69 14.50 -1.84
N THR A 299 8.97 13.23 -1.54
CA THR A 299 9.72 12.35 -2.45
C THR A 299 8.85 11.71 -3.52
N ALA A 300 7.53 11.73 -3.33
CA ALA A 300 6.54 11.21 -4.26
C ALA A 300 5.16 11.86 -4.01
N PRO A 301 4.26 11.94 -5.01
CA PRO A 301 2.96 12.58 -4.84
C PRO A 301 2.07 11.85 -3.81
N TRP A 302 2.12 10.51 -3.75
CA TRP A 302 1.40 9.72 -2.75
C TRP A 302 1.98 9.85 -1.32
N HIS A 303 3.11 10.53 -1.14
CA HIS A 303 3.63 10.89 0.19
C HIS A 303 2.97 12.16 0.76
N GLU A 304 1.92 12.67 0.11
CA GLU A 304 1.19 13.84 0.61
C GLU A 304 0.70 13.66 2.06
N ARG A 305 0.29 12.47 2.51
CA ARG A 305 0.07 12.14 3.94
C ARG A 305 -0.70 13.26 4.68
N ASP A 306 -0.10 13.88 5.69
CA ASP A 306 -0.70 14.99 6.47
C ASP A 306 -0.41 16.39 5.89
N THR A 307 0.27 16.47 4.75
CA THR A 307 0.71 17.73 4.11
C THR A 307 -0.43 18.72 3.95
N GLN A 308 -1.62 18.28 3.52
CA GLN A 308 -2.78 19.18 3.41
C GLN A 308 -3.07 19.89 4.74
N SER A 309 -3.21 19.12 5.82
CA SER A 309 -3.51 19.66 7.15
C SER A 309 -2.40 20.57 7.68
N LEU A 310 -1.15 20.26 7.34
CA LEU A 310 0.02 21.05 7.73
C LEU A 310 0.12 22.36 6.93
N VAL A 311 -0.22 22.36 5.64
CA VAL A 311 -0.32 23.59 4.84
C VAL A 311 -1.43 24.48 5.38
N GLU A 312 -2.60 23.93 5.69
CA GLU A 312 -3.70 24.69 6.31
C GLU A 312 -3.32 25.28 7.68
N GLN A 313 -2.47 24.57 8.44
CA GLN A 313 -2.03 25.01 9.77
C GLN A 313 -0.88 26.02 9.73
N LEU A 314 0.13 25.77 8.89
CA LEU A 314 1.42 26.48 8.91
C LEU A 314 1.56 27.48 7.76
N GLY A 315 0.79 27.36 6.69
CA GLY A 315 0.86 28.22 5.51
C GLY A 315 2.17 28.08 4.73
N VAL A 316 2.78 26.89 4.74
CA VAL A 316 4.10 26.63 4.15
C VAL A 316 4.01 26.16 2.69
N PRO A 317 5.00 26.47 1.84
CA PRO A 317 5.06 25.97 0.47
C PRO A 317 5.35 24.46 0.44
N VAL A 318 4.84 23.79 -0.59
CA VAL A 318 5.07 22.36 -0.86
C VAL A 318 5.88 22.20 -2.14
N TYR A 319 7.02 21.52 -2.03
CA TYR A 319 7.81 21.05 -3.15
C TYR A 319 7.48 19.59 -3.40
N THR A 320 7.06 19.23 -4.61
CA THR A 320 6.61 17.87 -4.90
C THR A 320 6.86 17.44 -6.35
N PRO A 321 7.13 16.16 -6.63
CA PRO A 321 6.98 15.61 -7.97
C PRO A 321 5.52 15.74 -8.47
N PRO A 322 5.30 15.74 -9.79
CA PRO A 322 3.96 15.82 -10.36
C PRO A 322 3.17 14.52 -10.11
N PRO A 323 1.83 14.62 -9.92
CA PRO A 323 0.96 13.45 -9.83
C PRO A 323 0.89 12.69 -11.17
N ASP A 324 0.44 11.43 -11.12
CA ASP A 324 0.27 10.62 -12.32
C ASP A 324 -0.83 11.16 -13.25
N THR A 325 -0.54 11.12 -14.55
CA THR A 325 -1.49 11.36 -15.63
C THR A 325 -2.06 10.05 -16.19
N GLY A 326 -3.07 10.13 -17.05
CA GLY A 326 -3.54 8.97 -17.81
C GLY A 326 -2.43 8.27 -18.61
N GLU A 327 -1.49 9.02 -19.20
CA GLU A 327 -0.35 8.44 -19.91
C GLU A 327 0.59 7.67 -18.97
N ASP A 328 0.72 8.12 -17.72
CA ASP A 328 1.47 7.40 -16.69
C ASP A 328 0.78 6.10 -16.33
N LEU A 329 -0.55 6.07 -16.21
CA LEU A 329 -1.28 4.83 -15.98
C LEU A 329 -1.09 3.82 -17.10
N MET A 330 -1.15 4.27 -18.36
CA MET A 330 -0.89 3.42 -19.52
C MET A 330 0.52 2.82 -19.47
N ARG A 331 1.52 3.63 -19.10
CA ARG A 331 2.93 3.20 -19.05
C ARG A 331 3.23 2.27 -17.86
N LYS A 332 2.64 2.56 -16.70
CA LYS A 332 2.92 1.85 -15.44
C LYS A 332 2.11 0.56 -15.31
N PHE A 333 0.84 0.59 -15.72
CA PHE A 333 -0.14 -0.45 -15.40
C PHE A 333 -0.79 -1.08 -16.64
N ASP A 334 -0.28 -0.80 -17.85
CA ASP A 334 -0.81 -1.30 -19.13
C ASP A 334 -2.32 -1.02 -19.32
N VAL A 335 -2.80 0.10 -18.76
CA VAL A 335 -4.21 0.52 -18.87
C VAL A 335 -4.51 0.89 -20.33
N PRO A 336 -5.62 0.39 -20.93
CA PRO A 336 -6.03 0.80 -22.27
C PRO A 336 -6.27 2.31 -22.36
N ALA A 337 -5.93 2.92 -23.51
CA ALA A 337 -6.07 4.36 -23.71
C ALA A 337 -7.49 4.87 -23.42
N GLU A 338 -8.53 4.10 -23.81
CA GLU A 338 -9.92 4.46 -23.53
C GLU A 338 -10.28 4.52 -22.03
N GLN A 339 -9.52 3.85 -21.16
CA GLN A 339 -9.71 3.85 -19.71
C GLN A 339 -8.85 4.90 -19.01
N ALA A 340 -7.78 5.36 -19.65
CA ALA A 340 -6.86 6.37 -19.14
C ALA A 340 -7.21 7.79 -19.62
N GLU A 341 -8.06 7.93 -20.63
CA GLU A 341 -8.46 9.23 -21.19
C GLU A 341 -9.14 10.10 -20.12
N GLY A 342 -8.57 11.28 -19.87
CA GLY A 342 -9.08 12.21 -18.86
C GLY A 342 -8.82 11.81 -17.41
N PHE A 343 -8.04 10.75 -17.16
CA PHE A 343 -7.61 10.40 -15.80
C PHE A 343 -6.71 11.49 -15.22
N VAL A 344 -7.01 11.85 -13.98
CA VAL A 344 -6.19 12.71 -13.13
C VAL A 344 -6.00 11.98 -11.81
N SER A 345 -4.75 11.79 -11.37
CA SER A 345 -4.51 11.17 -10.06
C SER A 345 -5.17 12.02 -8.96
N PRO A 346 -5.82 11.41 -7.96
CA PRO A 346 -6.34 12.14 -6.82
C PRO A 346 -5.24 12.78 -5.96
N ASP A 347 -3.99 12.30 -6.06
CA ASP A 347 -2.86 12.82 -5.31
C ASP A 347 -2.67 14.33 -5.61
N LEU A 348 -2.51 15.12 -4.56
CA LEU A 348 -2.21 16.56 -4.61
C LEU A 348 -3.26 17.43 -5.32
N MET A 349 -4.43 16.89 -5.66
CA MET A 349 -5.50 17.64 -6.33
C MET A 349 -5.97 18.85 -5.51
N TRP A 350 -6.02 18.70 -4.18
CA TRP A 350 -6.34 19.78 -3.25
C TRP A 350 -5.33 20.94 -3.34
N LEU A 351 -4.09 20.65 -3.69
CA LEU A 351 -3.01 21.63 -3.79
C LEU A 351 -2.95 22.27 -5.19
N LEU A 352 -2.98 21.44 -6.23
CA LEU A 352 -2.71 21.88 -7.61
C LEU A 352 -3.91 22.52 -8.30
N GLU A 353 -5.11 21.95 -8.12
CA GLU A 353 -6.35 22.51 -8.67
C GLU A 353 -7.14 23.31 -7.63
N GLY A 354 -7.14 22.82 -6.38
CA GLY A 354 -7.85 23.47 -5.28
C GLY A 354 -7.25 24.81 -4.86
N GLY A 355 -5.99 25.10 -5.23
CA GLY A 355 -5.31 26.34 -4.89
C GLY A 355 -5.11 26.54 -3.38
N ALA A 356 -5.11 25.45 -2.60
CA ALA A 356 -5.07 25.48 -1.14
C ALA A 356 -3.69 25.81 -0.54
N GLY A 357 -2.66 25.99 -1.38
CA GLY A 357 -1.32 26.34 -0.93
C GLY A 357 -0.38 26.69 -2.07
N GLU A 358 0.79 27.22 -1.73
CA GLU A 358 1.88 27.45 -2.68
C GLU A 358 2.55 26.11 -3.02
N SER A 359 2.66 25.80 -4.31
CA SER A 359 3.26 24.55 -4.79
C SER A 359 4.37 24.78 -5.81
N HIS A 360 5.41 23.96 -5.73
CA HIS A 360 6.57 23.98 -6.62
C HIS A 360 6.85 22.57 -7.11
N GLN A 361 6.57 22.32 -8.40
CA GLN A 361 6.83 21.02 -8.99
C GLN A 361 8.31 20.84 -9.35
N PHE A 362 8.84 19.63 -9.16
CA PHE A 362 10.21 19.28 -9.53
C PHE A 362 10.32 17.83 -10.00
N LEU A 363 11.39 17.51 -10.73
CA LEU A 363 11.69 16.18 -11.24
C LEU A 363 13.14 15.79 -10.94
N ALA A 364 13.49 14.53 -11.19
CA ALA A 364 14.87 14.09 -11.18
C ALA A 364 15.76 14.95 -12.10
N GLY A 365 16.90 15.37 -11.60
CA GLY A 365 17.83 16.31 -12.25
C GLY A 365 17.67 17.77 -11.80
N ASP A 366 16.58 18.11 -11.11
CA ASP A 366 16.38 19.45 -10.59
C ASP A 366 17.16 19.71 -9.29
N ARG A 367 17.49 20.98 -9.07
CA ARG A 367 18.07 21.47 -7.83
C ARG A 367 17.15 22.49 -7.18
N LEU A 368 16.66 22.15 -5.99
CA LEU A 368 15.74 22.95 -5.19
C LEU A 368 16.46 24.16 -4.56
N PRO A 369 15.75 25.26 -4.24
CA PRO A 369 16.35 26.53 -3.82
C PRO A 369 17.09 26.48 -2.47
N PHE A 370 16.96 25.39 -1.72
CA PHE A 370 17.58 25.15 -0.41
C PHE A 370 18.68 24.07 -0.45
N GLY A 371 19.30 23.84 -1.60
CA GLY A 371 20.48 22.97 -1.70
C GLY A 371 20.15 21.48 -1.65
N VAL A 372 18.96 21.11 -2.15
CA VAL A 372 18.53 19.73 -2.32
C VAL A 372 18.54 19.39 -3.81
N GLU A 373 19.13 18.26 -4.17
CA GLU A 373 19.23 17.78 -5.54
C GLU A 373 18.44 16.49 -5.71
N ALA A 374 17.62 16.41 -6.76
CA ALA A 374 16.73 15.28 -7.01
C ALA A 374 17.38 14.27 -7.97
N PHE A 375 17.37 13.01 -7.58
CA PHE A 375 17.84 11.85 -8.34
C PHE A 375 16.65 10.98 -8.75
N PRO A 376 16.76 10.22 -9.85
CA PRO A 376 15.68 9.36 -10.31
C PRO A 376 15.41 8.23 -9.32
N GLY A 377 14.14 8.05 -8.97
CA GLY A 377 13.67 6.91 -8.19
C GLY A 377 13.26 5.73 -9.05
N TRP A 378 12.34 4.91 -8.55
CA TRP A 378 11.87 3.72 -9.27
C TRP A 378 10.84 4.04 -10.37
N THR A 379 10.26 5.24 -10.32
CA THR A 379 9.40 5.80 -11.36
C THR A 379 9.67 7.29 -11.56
N HIS A 380 9.04 7.92 -12.54
CA HIS A 380 9.35 9.30 -12.94
C HIS A 380 9.02 10.36 -11.86
N ASN A 381 8.02 10.08 -11.01
CA ASN A 381 7.55 10.93 -9.93
C ASN A 381 7.84 10.34 -8.53
N ASP A 382 8.73 9.36 -8.47
CA ASP A 382 9.40 8.93 -7.25
C ASP A 382 10.85 9.39 -7.36
N VAL A 383 11.34 10.12 -6.37
CA VAL A 383 12.68 10.73 -6.41
C VAL A 383 13.46 10.46 -5.13
N VAL A 384 14.78 10.36 -5.29
CA VAL A 384 15.73 10.30 -4.19
C VAL A 384 16.38 11.66 -4.03
N LEU A 385 16.43 12.21 -2.82
CA LEU A 385 16.90 13.56 -2.58
C LEU A 385 18.27 13.56 -1.90
N TRP A 386 19.24 14.24 -2.49
CA TRP A 386 20.51 14.55 -1.83
C TRP A 386 20.41 15.90 -1.12
N VAL A 387 20.69 15.90 0.19
CA VAL A 387 20.72 17.12 1.01
C VAL A 387 22.16 17.45 1.39
N GLU A 388 22.75 18.42 0.68
CA GLU A 388 24.17 18.75 0.78
C GLU A 388 24.57 19.21 2.19
N SER A 389 23.73 20.04 2.84
CA SER A 389 24.00 20.61 4.17
C SER A 389 24.11 19.56 5.28
N ARG A 390 23.46 18.41 5.11
CA ARG A 390 23.42 17.30 6.07
C ARG A 390 24.14 16.04 5.61
N ARG A 391 24.70 16.09 4.40
CA ARG A 391 25.34 14.94 3.76
C ARG A 391 24.44 13.70 3.81
N ALA A 392 23.14 13.91 3.63
CA ALA A 392 22.11 12.91 3.83
C ALA A 392 21.35 12.65 2.53
N VAL A 393 20.95 11.40 2.31
CA VAL A 393 20.06 10.99 1.23
C VAL A 393 18.68 10.72 1.80
N ILE A 394 17.65 11.42 1.36
CA ILE A 394 16.24 11.07 1.60
C ILE A 394 15.82 10.13 0.48
N ALA A 395 15.64 8.85 0.80
CA ALA A 395 15.47 7.82 -0.22
C ALA A 395 14.02 7.56 -0.63
N GLY A 396 13.05 8.10 0.12
CA GLY A 396 11.64 7.83 -0.10
C GLY A 396 11.37 6.33 -0.15
N ASP A 397 10.66 5.92 -1.20
CA ASP A 397 10.26 4.54 -1.47
C ASP A 397 11.24 3.78 -2.38
N THR A 398 12.15 4.49 -3.05
CA THR A 398 13.12 3.88 -3.97
C THR A 398 14.07 2.92 -3.25
N LEU A 399 14.62 3.34 -2.10
CA LEU A 399 15.45 2.51 -1.24
C LEU A 399 14.74 2.33 0.11
N ALA A 400 14.31 1.10 0.38
CA ALA A 400 13.49 0.76 1.54
C ALA A 400 14.01 -0.52 2.21
N ASP A 401 13.72 -0.68 3.51
CA ASP A 401 14.04 -1.90 4.27
C ASP A 401 12.76 -2.67 4.63
N PHE A 402 12.74 -3.94 4.24
CA PHE A 402 11.66 -4.89 4.54
C PHE A 402 12.17 -6.09 5.37
N GLY A 403 13.10 -5.83 6.29
CA GLY A 403 13.62 -6.80 7.26
C GLY A 403 14.95 -7.45 6.88
N ARG A 404 15.60 -7.01 5.80
CA ARG A 404 16.92 -7.51 5.35
C ARG A 404 17.96 -6.41 5.15
N GLY A 405 17.63 -5.18 5.57
CA GLY A 405 18.40 -3.98 5.29
C GLY A 405 17.90 -3.26 4.04
N ILE A 406 18.34 -2.01 3.88
CA ILE A 406 17.94 -1.16 2.77
C ILE A 406 18.36 -1.75 1.42
N ALA A 407 17.43 -1.77 0.46
CA ALA A 407 17.66 -2.21 -0.90
C ALA A 407 16.75 -1.44 -1.87
N ILE A 408 17.06 -1.51 -3.17
CA ILE A 408 16.13 -1.05 -4.22
C ILE A 408 14.86 -1.87 -4.12
N ASN A 409 13.72 -1.20 -3.97
CA ASN A 409 12.45 -1.90 -3.86
C ASN A 409 12.01 -2.49 -5.20
N THR A 410 12.30 -3.78 -5.40
CA THR A 410 11.91 -4.48 -6.63
C THR A 410 10.41 -4.75 -6.74
N ARG A 411 9.67 -4.75 -5.62
CA ARG A 411 8.22 -5.05 -5.58
C ARG A 411 7.38 -3.99 -6.25
N TRP A 412 7.86 -2.75 -6.26
CA TRP A 412 7.16 -1.60 -6.83
C TRP A 412 7.59 -1.28 -8.24
N LEU A 413 8.58 -1.98 -8.81
CA LEU A 413 8.97 -1.76 -10.21
C LEU A 413 7.79 -2.07 -11.14
N ARG A 414 7.53 -1.16 -12.08
CA ARG A 414 6.43 -1.22 -13.04
C ARG A 414 6.91 -0.78 -14.43
N GLY A 415 6.13 -1.07 -15.47
CA GLY A 415 6.44 -0.63 -16.84
C GLY A 415 7.76 -1.15 -17.41
N GLY A 416 8.24 -2.31 -16.94
CA GLY A 416 9.51 -2.91 -17.39
C GLY A 416 10.77 -2.26 -16.83
N VAL A 417 10.67 -1.37 -15.84
CA VAL A 417 11.83 -0.82 -15.13
C VAL A 417 12.55 -1.93 -14.37
N THR A 418 13.87 -2.01 -14.53
CA THR A 418 14.71 -3.02 -13.88
C THR A 418 15.45 -2.44 -12.68
N ARG A 419 15.80 -3.30 -11.72
CA ARG A 419 16.63 -2.94 -10.57
C ARG A 419 17.96 -2.29 -10.98
N GLU A 420 18.57 -2.76 -12.08
CA GLU A 420 19.83 -2.19 -12.58
C GLU A 420 19.64 -0.76 -13.11
N GLN A 421 18.54 -0.48 -13.81
CA GLN A 421 18.26 0.88 -14.27
C GLN A 421 18.10 1.87 -13.11
N VAL A 422 17.44 1.45 -12.03
CA VAL A 422 17.33 2.27 -10.81
C VAL A 422 18.70 2.44 -10.15
N ALA A 423 19.49 1.37 -10.04
CA ALA A 423 20.84 1.42 -9.49
C ALA A 423 21.76 2.37 -10.30
N ASP A 424 21.71 2.30 -11.63
CA ASP A 424 22.46 3.17 -12.53
C ASP A 424 22.10 4.65 -12.32
N GLY A 425 20.80 4.95 -12.14
CA GLY A 425 20.31 6.30 -11.87
C GLY A 425 20.77 6.87 -10.53
N LEU A 426 20.94 6.01 -9.53
CA LEU A 426 21.39 6.40 -8.18
C LEU A 426 22.91 6.32 -7.98
N ARG A 427 23.64 5.65 -8.87
CA ARG A 427 25.10 5.47 -8.77
C ARG A 427 25.89 6.77 -8.59
N PRO A 428 25.50 7.93 -9.17
CA PRO A 428 26.17 9.20 -8.90
C PRO A 428 26.19 9.60 -7.40
N LEU A 429 25.25 9.12 -6.58
CA LEU A 429 25.26 9.36 -5.13
C LEU A 429 26.51 8.78 -4.45
N LEU A 430 27.14 7.75 -5.03
CA LEU A 430 28.37 7.14 -4.48
C LEU A 430 29.60 8.05 -4.61
N GLU A 431 29.57 9.00 -5.56
CA GLU A 431 30.59 10.03 -5.72
C GLU A 431 30.39 11.20 -4.75
N LEU A 432 29.20 11.31 -4.15
CA LEU A 432 28.88 12.32 -3.16
C LEU A 432 29.33 11.87 -1.76
N PRO A 433 29.55 12.82 -0.85
CA PRO A 433 30.08 12.49 0.45
C PRO A 433 28.94 12.16 1.42
N VAL A 434 28.16 11.11 1.09
CA VAL A 434 27.00 10.64 1.86
C VAL A 434 27.44 10.07 3.20
N ASP A 435 26.86 10.56 4.29
CA ASP A 435 27.06 10.02 5.64
C ASP A 435 25.88 9.13 6.07
N ARG A 436 24.65 9.44 5.63
CA ARG A 436 23.42 8.73 6.02
C ARG A 436 22.41 8.59 4.89
N VAL A 437 21.60 7.54 4.96
CA VAL A 437 20.42 7.32 4.12
C VAL A 437 19.18 7.21 4.99
N LEU A 438 18.16 7.99 4.64
CA LEU A 438 16.93 8.22 5.38
C LEU A 438 15.76 7.71 4.52
N ALA A 439 15.29 6.50 4.79
CA ALA A 439 14.25 5.81 4.03
C ALA A 439 12.86 6.02 4.64
N SER A 440 11.79 5.90 3.84
CA SER A 440 10.41 5.87 4.34
C SER A 440 10.11 4.64 5.19
N HIS A 441 10.75 3.51 4.84
CA HIS A 441 10.58 2.22 5.51
C HIS A 441 11.91 1.75 6.11
N GLY A 442 11.92 1.57 7.42
CA GLY A 442 13.11 1.25 8.21
C GLY A 442 14.09 2.42 8.36
N GLY A 443 15.31 2.09 8.77
CA GLY A 443 16.41 3.06 8.88
C GLY A 443 16.44 3.89 10.17
N PRO A 444 17.33 4.90 10.24
CA PRO A 444 18.27 5.37 9.21
C PRO A 444 19.46 4.42 8.98
N PHE A 445 20.15 4.56 7.84
CA PHE A 445 21.26 3.71 7.40
C PHE A 445 22.55 4.50 7.12
N ASP A 446 23.67 3.78 7.02
CA ASP A 446 24.98 4.36 6.71
C ASP A 446 25.33 4.29 5.21
N ARG A 447 26.43 4.94 4.83
CA ARG A 447 26.98 4.88 3.47
C ARG A 447 27.23 3.45 2.98
N ALA A 448 27.72 2.57 3.85
CA ALA A 448 28.01 1.19 3.45
C ALA A 448 26.72 0.45 3.06
N ALA A 449 25.59 0.78 3.67
CA ALA A 449 24.29 0.26 3.27
C ALA A 449 23.85 0.78 1.89
N LEU A 450 24.09 2.06 1.58
CA LEU A 450 23.87 2.61 0.23
C LEU A 450 24.70 1.87 -0.81
N GLU A 451 25.99 1.68 -0.54
CA GLU A 451 26.91 0.96 -1.42
C GLU A 451 26.43 -0.47 -1.68
N ARG A 452 25.94 -1.18 -0.65
CA ARG A 452 25.35 -2.53 -0.82
C ARG A 452 24.04 -2.51 -1.60
N ALA A 453 23.19 -1.51 -1.38
CA ALA A 453 21.89 -1.40 -2.06
C ALA A 453 22.06 -1.17 -3.58
N LEU A 454 23.12 -0.47 -3.97
CA LEU A 454 23.44 -0.12 -5.36
C LEU A 454 24.45 -1.07 -6.04
N ALA A 455 24.98 -2.06 -5.31
CA ALA A 455 25.99 -3.01 -5.79
C ALA A 455 25.48 -4.05 -6.79
#